data_AF-A0A2D5XA67-F1
#
_entry.id   AF-A0A2D5XA67-F1
#
_cell.length_a   1.000
_cell.length_b   1.000
_cell.length_c   1.000
_cell.angle_alpha   90.00
_cell.angle_beta   90.00
_cell.angle_gamma   90.00
#
_symmetry.space_group_name_H-M   'P 1'
#
loop_
_entity.id
_entity.type
_entity.pdbx_description
1 polymer ?
#
loop_
_entity_poly.entity_id
_entity_poly.type
_entity_poly.pdbx_seq_one_letter_code
_entity_poly.pdbx_strand_id
1 'polypeptide(L)'
;MIAWIAFLIALGGACFYLSGHQPFPEISRRFSYFVLISGAFLMISEQGPRDTSPEVPAIIALVLGAYGTLRGSWDMSRTSKDFIVGPFGGCLLTVGSISLMVGYWDNGGTQEHLSSFILASVLILMEIYLIFKGLIIGVPGIAWSKAGLRQIQRGLLEGPSGALAYFENSWDAEEDWLGAMSYAAITKIYRHLGQ
;
A
#
# COMPACT_ATOMS: atom_id res chain seq x y z
N MET A 1 21.19 -12.61 1.99
CA MET A 1 20.18 -12.86 0.93
C MET A 1 18.86 -13.35 1.50
N ILE A 2 18.83 -14.50 2.18
CA ILE A 2 17.64 -15.04 2.87
C ILE A 2 16.79 -13.98 3.62
N ALA A 3 17.40 -13.12 4.44
CA ALA A 3 16.67 -12.10 5.20
C ALA A 3 15.89 -11.11 4.29
N TRP A 4 16.46 -10.73 3.15
CA TRP A 4 15.80 -9.87 2.16
C TRP A 4 14.65 -10.57 1.46
N ILE A 5 14.83 -11.85 1.11
CA ILE A 5 13.78 -12.66 0.50
C ILE A 5 12.62 -12.79 1.49
N ALA A 6 12.90 -13.15 2.74
CA ALA A 6 11.89 -13.25 3.79
C ALA A 6 11.17 -11.91 3.99
N PHE A 7 11.90 -10.79 4.01
CA PHE A 7 11.32 -9.45 4.12
C PHE A 7 10.37 -9.11 2.96
N LEU A 8 10.79 -9.30 1.72
CA LEU A 8 9.96 -9.00 0.54
C LEU A 8 8.73 -9.91 0.47
N ILE A 9 8.88 -11.20 0.78
CA ILE A 9 7.76 -12.15 0.79
C ILE A 9 6.77 -11.82 1.91
N ALA A 10 7.26 -11.55 3.12
CA ALA A 10 6.41 -11.18 4.25
C ALA A 10 5.66 -9.87 3.99
N LEU A 11 6.35 -8.85 3.49
CA LEU A 11 5.78 -7.54 3.23
C LEU A 11 4.81 -7.57 2.04
N GLY A 12 5.17 -8.24 0.95
CA GLY A 12 4.29 -8.48 -0.18
C GLY A 12 3.05 -9.30 0.20
N GLY A 13 3.22 -10.33 1.02
CA GLY A 13 2.12 -11.17 1.53
C GLY A 13 1.18 -10.42 2.46
N ALA A 14 1.72 -9.61 3.39
CA ALA A 14 0.93 -8.76 4.27
C ALA A 14 0.12 -7.72 3.47
N CYS A 15 0.76 -7.06 2.49
CA CYS A 15 0.08 -6.13 1.59
C CYS A 15 -1.03 -6.84 0.78
N PHE A 16 -0.77 -8.05 0.29
CA PHE A 16 -1.76 -8.84 -0.44
C PHE A 16 -2.95 -9.21 0.43
N TYR A 17 -2.71 -9.63 1.67
CA TYR A 17 -3.78 -9.95 2.62
C TYR A 17 -4.64 -8.72 2.94
N LEU A 18 -4.01 -7.59 3.26
CA LEU A 18 -4.72 -6.35 3.60
C LEU A 18 -5.44 -5.72 2.40
N SER A 19 -5.00 -6.00 1.16
CA SER A 19 -5.68 -5.53 -0.05
C SER A 19 -7.15 -5.95 -0.09
N GLY A 20 -7.50 -7.12 0.47
CA GLY A 20 -8.88 -7.62 0.49
C GLY A 20 -9.84 -6.76 1.31
N HIS A 21 -9.32 -5.95 2.22
CA HIS A 21 -10.10 -5.06 3.09
C HIS A 21 -10.18 -3.63 2.53
N GLN A 22 -9.58 -3.36 1.37
CA GLN A 22 -9.65 -2.06 0.72
C GLN A 22 -10.86 -1.98 -0.24
N PRO A 23 -11.46 -0.80 -0.44
CA PRO A 23 -12.56 -0.62 -1.39
C PRO A 23 -12.16 -0.94 -2.85
N PHE A 24 -10.90 -0.72 -3.19
CA PHE A 24 -10.32 -0.99 -4.51
C PHE A 24 -9.15 -1.99 -4.39
N PRO A 25 -9.43 -3.28 -4.17
CA PRO A 25 -8.40 -4.28 -3.89
C PRO A 25 -7.42 -4.47 -5.05
N GLU A 26 -7.80 -4.10 -6.27
CA GLU A 26 -6.98 -4.36 -7.47
C GLU A 26 -5.67 -3.55 -7.49
N ILE A 27 -5.64 -2.37 -6.86
CA ILE A 27 -4.47 -1.47 -6.87
C ILE A 27 -3.38 -2.04 -5.97
N SER A 28 -3.70 -2.29 -4.71
CA SER A 28 -2.77 -2.88 -3.74
C SER A 28 -2.34 -4.28 -4.15
N ARG A 29 -3.23 -5.14 -4.68
CA ARG A 29 -2.83 -6.47 -5.18
C ARG A 29 -1.78 -6.40 -6.27
N ARG A 30 -1.92 -5.48 -7.23
CA ARG A 30 -0.91 -5.29 -8.29
C ARG A 30 0.44 -4.95 -7.70
N PHE A 31 0.47 -4.03 -6.74
CA PHE A 31 1.70 -3.69 -6.03
C PHE A 31 2.29 -4.90 -5.30
N SER A 32 1.47 -5.65 -4.55
CA SER A 32 1.90 -6.86 -3.85
C SER A 32 2.49 -7.89 -4.81
N TYR A 33 1.90 -8.08 -5.99
CA TYR A 33 2.44 -9.00 -7.00
C TYR A 33 3.84 -8.58 -7.46
N PHE A 34 4.10 -7.29 -7.71
CA PHE A 34 5.44 -6.82 -8.07
C PHE A 34 6.47 -7.11 -6.96
N VAL A 35 6.10 -6.90 -5.70
CA VAL A 35 6.97 -7.18 -4.54
C VAL A 35 7.23 -8.68 -4.40
N LEU A 36 6.19 -9.51 -4.48
CA LEU A 36 6.29 -10.97 -4.37
C LEU A 36 7.10 -11.59 -5.52
N ILE A 37 6.87 -11.14 -6.76
CA ILE A 37 7.65 -11.56 -7.93
C ILE A 37 9.13 -11.22 -7.75
N SER A 38 9.42 -10.03 -7.21
CA SER A 38 10.80 -9.62 -6.94
C SER A 38 11.46 -10.50 -5.87
N GLY A 39 10.73 -10.84 -4.79
CA GLY A 39 11.18 -11.80 -3.79
C GLY A 39 11.41 -13.20 -4.38
N ALA A 40 10.53 -13.66 -5.26
CA ALA A 40 10.66 -14.95 -5.94
C ALA A 40 11.89 -14.99 -6.88
N PHE A 41 12.15 -13.91 -7.63
CA PHE A 41 13.35 -13.83 -8.46
C PHE A 41 14.63 -13.88 -7.62
N LEU A 42 14.67 -13.20 -6.47
CA LEU A 42 15.82 -13.28 -5.57
C LEU A 42 15.99 -14.68 -4.97
N MET A 43 14.90 -15.38 -4.68
CA MET A 43 14.92 -16.77 -4.22
C MET A 43 15.49 -17.73 -5.28
N ILE A 44 15.20 -17.49 -6.56
CA ILE A 44 15.82 -18.23 -7.68
C ILE A 44 17.31 -17.86 -7.80
N SER A 45 17.63 -16.57 -7.68
CA SER A 45 19.00 -16.04 -7.79
C SER A 45 19.93 -16.62 -6.72
N GLU A 46 19.43 -16.88 -5.52
CA GLU A 46 20.19 -17.50 -4.42
C GLU A 46 20.61 -18.96 -4.72
N GLN A 47 19.89 -19.65 -5.59
CA GLN A 47 20.22 -21.01 -6.03
C GLN A 47 21.12 -21.01 -7.29
N GLY A 48 21.47 -19.83 -7.80
CA GLY A 48 22.30 -19.69 -8.99
C GLY A 48 23.76 -20.10 -8.76
N PRO A 49 24.48 -20.48 -9.82
CA PRO A 49 25.90 -20.86 -9.73
C PRO A 49 26.85 -19.69 -9.47
N ARG A 50 26.36 -18.44 -9.51
CA ARG A 50 27.14 -17.23 -9.26
C ARG A 50 26.50 -16.46 -8.12
N ASP A 51 27.34 -15.99 -7.20
CA ASP A 51 26.88 -15.17 -6.09
C ASP A 51 26.27 -13.87 -6.60
N THR A 52 25.09 -13.54 -6.05
CA THR A 52 24.40 -12.29 -6.33
C THR A 52 25.02 -11.19 -5.46
N SER A 53 25.22 -9.99 -6.03
CA SER A 53 25.75 -8.86 -5.25
C SER A 53 24.82 -8.55 -4.06
N PRO A 54 25.38 -8.32 -2.85
CA PRO A 54 24.61 -8.01 -1.63
C PRO A 54 23.72 -6.77 -1.75
N GLU A 55 24.04 -5.85 -2.67
CA GLU A 55 23.32 -4.59 -2.87
C GLU A 55 22.03 -4.75 -3.69
N VAL A 56 21.93 -5.80 -4.51
CA VAL A 56 20.82 -6.00 -5.45
C VAL A 56 19.45 -5.99 -4.77
N PRO A 57 19.22 -6.72 -3.65
CA PRO A 57 17.93 -6.67 -2.97
C PRO A 57 17.59 -5.29 -2.42
N ALA A 58 18.58 -4.55 -1.92
CA ALA A 58 18.39 -3.21 -1.38
C ALA A 58 18.03 -2.20 -2.48
N ILE A 59 18.65 -2.31 -3.66
CA ILE A 59 18.30 -1.51 -4.85
C ILE A 59 16.87 -1.82 -5.32
N ILE A 60 16.48 -3.10 -5.38
CA ILE A 60 15.12 -3.50 -5.74
C ILE A 60 14.10 -2.91 -4.77
N ALA A 61 14.35 -3.03 -3.46
CA ALA A 61 13.50 -2.46 -2.42
C ALA A 61 13.40 -0.94 -2.54
N LEU A 62 14.51 -0.26 -2.81
CA LEU A 62 14.54 1.20 -3.02
C LEU A 62 13.69 1.63 -4.22
N VAL A 63 13.84 0.96 -5.37
CA VAL A 63 13.10 1.33 -6.61
C VAL A 63 11.61 1.06 -6.45
N LEU A 64 11.24 -0.14 -5.99
CA LEU A 64 9.83 -0.50 -5.77
C LEU A 64 9.21 0.35 -4.65
N GLY A 65 9.98 0.62 -3.60
CA GLY A 65 9.57 1.47 -2.50
C GLY A 65 9.31 2.89 -2.95
N ALA A 66 10.25 3.52 -3.67
CA ALA A 66 10.09 4.88 -4.20
C ALA A 66 8.83 4.99 -5.08
N TYR A 67 8.63 4.06 -6.00
CA TYR A 67 7.43 4.02 -6.83
C TYR A 67 6.15 3.84 -5.99
N GLY A 68 6.16 2.89 -5.06
CA GLY A 68 5.04 2.60 -4.16
C GLY A 68 4.67 3.79 -3.29
N THR A 69 5.64 4.45 -2.66
CA THR A 69 5.44 5.62 -1.82
C THR A 69 4.84 6.78 -2.60
N LEU A 70 5.38 7.10 -3.79
CA LEU A 70 4.88 8.20 -4.61
C LEU A 70 3.46 7.93 -5.10
N ARG A 71 3.22 6.74 -5.67
CA ARG A 71 1.91 6.37 -6.21
C ARG A 71 0.87 6.23 -5.10
N GLY A 72 1.25 5.60 -3.98
CA GLY A 72 0.41 5.42 -2.80
C GLY A 72 0.03 6.76 -2.17
N SER A 73 0.99 7.67 -1.99
CA SER A 73 0.71 9.02 -1.45
C SER A 73 -0.26 9.79 -2.34
N TRP A 74 -0.11 9.67 -3.67
CA TRP A 74 -1.05 10.26 -4.62
C TRP A 74 -2.45 9.67 -4.49
N ASP A 75 -2.56 8.34 -4.44
CA ASP A 75 -3.86 7.68 -4.32
C ASP A 75 -4.55 7.93 -2.99
N MET A 76 -3.79 8.08 -1.90
CA MET A 76 -4.31 8.47 -0.59
C MET A 76 -4.85 9.90 -0.60
N SER A 77 -4.09 10.85 -1.18
CA SER A 77 -4.41 12.27 -1.04
C SER A 77 -5.34 12.82 -2.11
N ARG A 78 -5.30 12.29 -3.34
CA ARG A 78 -6.04 12.83 -4.48
C ARG A 78 -7.17 11.91 -4.91
N THR A 79 -6.86 10.63 -5.10
CA THR A 79 -7.83 9.70 -5.70
C THR A 79 -8.79 9.11 -4.66
N SER A 80 -8.32 8.96 -3.42
CA SER A 80 -8.97 8.24 -2.32
C SER A 80 -9.35 6.81 -2.73
N LYS A 81 -8.41 6.09 -3.36
CA LYS A 81 -8.65 4.74 -3.88
C LYS A 81 -7.88 3.65 -3.15
N ASP A 82 -6.66 3.94 -2.69
CA ASP A 82 -5.83 2.99 -1.96
C ASP A 82 -5.07 3.71 -0.85
N PHE A 83 -4.97 3.06 0.30
CA PHE A 83 -4.37 3.63 1.51
C PHE A 83 -3.20 2.82 2.06
N ILE A 84 -2.96 1.63 1.53
CA ILE A 84 -1.95 0.71 2.07
C ILE A 84 -0.67 0.70 1.23
N VAL A 85 -0.73 0.96 -0.08
CA VAL A 85 0.46 0.98 -0.95
C VAL A 85 1.48 2.05 -0.50
N GLY A 86 1.01 3.19 0.01
CA GLY A 86 1.88 4.24 0.54
C GLY A 86 2.78 3.75 1.69
N PRO A 87 2.22 3.29 2.82
CA PRO A 87 2.96 2.69 3.92
C PRO A 87 3.84 1.50 3.49
N PHE A 88 3.30 0.53 2.76
CA PHE A 88 4.08 -0.64 2.36
C PHE A 88 5.24 -0.29 1.41
N GLY A 89 5.03 0.66 0.50
CA GLY A 89 6.09 1.22 -0.34
C GLY A 89 7.12 2.01 0.47
N GLY A 90 6.68 2.80 1.44
CA GLY A 90 7.56 3.59 2.29
C GLY A 90 8.44 2.72 3.20
N CYS A 91 7.91 1.61 3.74
CA CYS A 91 8.71 0.57 4.40
C CYS A 91 9.85 0.06 3.49
N LEU A 92 9.54 -0.31 2.24
CA LEU A 92 10.55 -0.79 1.28
C LEU A 92 11.59 0.29 0.96
N LEU A 93 11.14 1.53 0.74
CA LEU A 93 12.00 2.66 0.45
C LEU A 93 12.96 2.93 1.61
N THR A 94 12.44 2.95 2.84
CA THR A 94 13.20 3.26 4.05
C THR A 94 14.25 2.17 4.31
N VAL A 95 13.85 0.90 4.31
CA VAL A 95 14.76 -0.23 4.55
C VAL A 95 15.79 -0.36 3.42
N GLY A 96 15.38 -0.22 2.16
CA GLY A 96 16.28 -0.24 1.00
C GLY A 96 17.32 0.88 1.04
N SER A 97 16.89 2.11 1.29
CA SER A 97 17.79 3.28 1.34
C SER A 97 18.77 3.20 2.50
N ILE A 98 18.29 2.87 3.71
CA ILE A 98 19.16 2.75 4.89
C ILE A 98 20.16 1.61 4.70
N SER A 99 19.75 0.48 4.12
CA SER A 99 20.68 -0.63 3.87
C SER A 99 21.82 -0.24 2.92
N LEU A 100 21.54 0.57 1.89
CA LEU A 100 22.60 1.04 0.98
C LEU A 100 23.54 2.03 1.68
N MET A 101 23.00 2.92 2.53
CA MET A 101 23.83 3.84 3.33
C MET A 101 24.74 3.10 4.31
N VAL A 102 24.21 2.07 4.97
CA VAL A 102 24.99 1.24 5.90
C VAL A 102 26.06 0.46 5.14
N GLY A 103 25.76 -0.05 3.95
CA GLY A 103 26.75 -0.72 3.09
C GLY A 103 27.90 0.20 2.66
N TYR A 104 27.63 1.50 2.50
CA TYR A 104 28.65 2.51 2.15
C TYR A 104 29.34 3.13 3.38
N TRP A 105 28.94 2.79 4.61
CA TRP A 105 29.34 3.50 5.81
C TRP A 105 30.86 3.57 6.01
N ASP A 106 31.55 2.44 5.84
CA ASP A 106 33.00 2.34 6.06
C ASP A 106 33.83 3.15 5.05
N ASN A 107 33.26 3.43 3.88
CA ASN A 107 33.90 4.19 2.81
C ASN A 107 33.58 5.70 2.85
N GLY A 108 32.65 6.11 3.70
CA GLY A 108 32.24 7.50 3.85
C GLY A 108 33.12 8.30 4.81
N GLY A 109 33.30 9.58 4.49
CA GLY A 109 33.79 10.59 5.42
C GLY A 109 32.67 11.22 6.25
N THR A 110 33.04 12.18 7.09
CA THR A 110 32.13 12.83 8.05
C THR A 110 30.92 13.49 7.39
N GLN A 111 31.07 14.05 6.19
CA GLN A 111 29.97 14.69 5.47
C GLN A 111 28.96 13.67 4.95
N GLU A 112 29.41 12.53 4.41
CA GLU A 112 28.50 11.48 3.93
C GLU A 112 27.77 10.79 5.08
N HIS A 113 28.42 10.63 6.23
CA HIS A 113 27.76 10.11 7.44
C HIS A 113 26.65 11.05 7.92
N LEU A 114 26.92 12.36 7.95
CA LEU A 114 25.93 13.36 8.35
C LEU A 114 24.74 13.39 7.38
N SER A 115 24.99 13.40 6.07
CA SER A 115 23.92 13.39 5.07
C SER A 115 23.09 12.11 5.13
N SER A 116 23.73 10.96 5.34
CA SER A 116 23.05 9.67 5.48
C SER A 116 22.16 9.63 6.72
N PHE A 117 22.66 10.17 7.84
CA PHE A 117 21.87 10.29 9.07
C PHE A 117 20.64 11.18 8.90
N ILE A 118 20.81 12.36 8.28
CA ILE A 118 19.69 13.27 8.00
C ILE A 118 18.67 12.60 7.07
N LEU A 119 19.13 11.97 5.98
CA LEU A 119 18.23 11.31 5.03
C LEU A 119 17.47 10.15 5.68
N ALA A 120 18.15 9.30 6.45
CA ALA A 120 17.52 8.22 7.19
C ALA A 120 16.46 8.74 8.18
N SER A 121 16.75 9.84 8.90
CA SER A 121 15.80 10.47 9.81
C SER A 121 14.54 10.96 9.09
N VAL A 122 14.71 11.62 7.94
CA VAL A 122 13.59 12.09 7.11
C VAL A 122 12.75 10.93 6.58
N LEU A 123 13.38 9.86 6.09
CA LEU A 123 12.69 8.67 5.60
C LEU A 123 11.86 8.01 6.70
N ILE A 124 12.41 7.86 7.90
CA ILE A 124 11.70 7.29 9.05
C ILE A 124 10.51 8.17 9.46
N LEU A 125 10.68 9.49 9.54
CA LEU A 125 9.58 10.40 9.87
C LEU A 125 8.47 10.38 8.81
N MET A 126 8.85 10.32 7.53
CA MET A 126 7.90 10.16 6.43
C MET A 126 7.14 8.85 6.54
N GLU A 127 7.83 7.75 6.86
CA GLU A 127 7.21 6.44 7.00
C GLU A 127 6.21 6.40 8.16
N ILE A 128 6.57 6.99 9.31
CA ILE A 128 5.65 7.13 10.44
C ILE A 128 4.38 7.86 9.98
N TYR A 129 4.51 8.99 9.29
CA TYR A 129 3.36 9.73 8.77
C TYR A 129 2.48 8.87 7.85
N LEU A 130 3.08 8.10 6.94
CA LEU A 130 2.34 7.23 6.02
C LEU A 130 1.58 6.13 6.76
N ILE A 131 2.23 5.46 7.73
CA ILE A 131 1.59 4.43 8.56
C ILE A 131 0.36 5.01 9.28
N PHE A 132 0.50 6.17 9.91
CA PHE A 132 -0.62 6.83 10.57
C PHE A 132 -1.76 7.14 9.60
N LYS A 133 -1.43 7.76 8.45
CA LYS A 133 -2.44 8.15 7.47
C LYS A 133 -3.13 6.96 6.81
N GLY A 134 -2.40 5.88 6.54
CA GLY A 134 -2.88 4.78 5.72
C GLY A 134 -3.42 3.59 6.49
N LEU A 135 -2.76 3.21 7.57
CA LEU A 135 -3.09 2.01 8.35
C LEU A 135 -3.90 2.33 9.61
N ILE A 136 -3.62 3.47 10.28
CA ILE A 136 -4.26 3.81 11.56
C ILE A 136 -5.55 4.62 11.33
N ILE A 137 -5.48 5.75 10.62
CA ILE A 137 -6.66 6.53 10.25
C ILE A 137 -7.53 5.71 9.28
N GLY A 138 -6.88 4.93 8.41
CA GLY A 138 -7.56 3.98 7.53
C GLY A 138 -8.23 4.65 6.34
N VAL A 139 -9.36 4.07 5.94
CA VAL A 139 -10.05 4.40 4.69
C VAL A 139 -11.24 5.33 4.98
N PRO A 140 -11.31 6.52 4.36
CA PRO A 140 -12.43 7.44 4.55
C PRO A 140 -13.72 6.92 3.88
N GLY A 141 -14.88 7.32 4.41
CA GLY A 141 -16.20 6.86 3.92
C GLY A 141 -16.43 7.14 2.42
N ILE A 142 -15.89 8.25 1.91
CA ILE A 142 -15.97 8.61 0.49
C ILE A 142 -15.35 7.56 -0.45
N ALA A 143 -14.31 6.84 -0.01
CA ALA A 143 -13.66 5.81 -0.81
C ALA A 143 -14.58 4.59 -0.98
N TRP A 144 -15.28 4.21 0.10
CA TRP A 144 -16.30 3.16 0.08
C TRP A 144 -17.50 3.54 -0.79
N SER A 145 -17.97 4.79 -0.71
CA SER A 145 -19.07 5.29 -1.54
C SER A 145 -18.72 5.26 -3.05
N LYS A 146 -17.50 5.68 -3.40
CA LYS A 146 -16.98 5.56 -4.79
C LYS A 146 -16.93 4.12 -5.27
N ALA A 147 -16.51 3.19 -4.41
CA ALA A 147 -16.51 1.76 -4.74
C ALA A 147 -17.93 1.22 -4.92
N GLY A 148 -18.89 1.63 -4.08
CA GLY A 148 -20.31 1.28 -4.19
C GLY A 148 -20.91 1.70 -5.53
N LEU A 149 -20.66 2.95 -5.96
CA LEU A 149 -21.10 3.44 -7.27
C LEU A 149 -20.52 2.62 -8.43
N ARG A 150 -19.25 2.21 -8.34
CA ARG A 150 -18.62 1.32 -9.33
C ARG A 150 -19.27 -0.05 -9.37
N GLN A 151 -19.72 -0.60 -8.24
CA GLN A 151 -20.42 -1.88 -8.21
C GLN A 151 -21.84 -1.79 -8.77
N ILE A 152 -22.54 -0.68 -8.57
CA ILE A 152 -23.82 -0.41 -9.25
C ILE A 152 -23.62 -0.45 -10.77
N GLN A 153 -22.59 0.24 -11.28
CA GLN A 153 -22.27 0.23 -12.72
C GLN A 153 -21.94 -1.17 -13.26
N ARG A 154 -21.48 -2.07 -12.40
CA ARG A 154 -21.19 -3.47 -12.73
C ARG A 154 -22.40 -4.40 -12.58
N GLY A 155 -23.53 -3.90 -12.10
CA GLY A 155 -24.72 -4.70 -11.80
C GLY A 155 -24.57 -5.61 -10.56
N LEU A 156 -23.53 -5.39 -9.75
CA LEU A 156 -23.26 -6.17 -8.53
C LEU A 156 -23.89 -5.47 -7.34
N LEU A 157 -25.15 -5.78 -7.05
CA LEU A 157 -25.91 -5.12 -5.98
C LEU A 157 -25.73 -5.81 -4.63
N GLU A 158 -25.82 -7.14 -4.59
CA GLU A 158 -25.78 -7.97 -3.37
C GLU A 158 -24.42 -8.68 -3.18
N GLY A 159 -24.21 -9.20 -1.97
CA GLY A 159 -23.04 -9.96 -1.58
C GLY A 159 -21.94 -9.13 -0.90
N PRO A 160 -20.88 -9.78 -0.39
CA PRO A 160 -19.80 -9.13 0.38
C PRO A 160 -18.97 -8.13 -0.45
N SER A 161 -19.05 -8.19 -1.78
CA SER A 161 -18.44 -7.21 -2.70
C SER A 161 -19.50 -6.45 -3.51
N GLY A 162 -20.76 -6.52 -3.09
CA GLY A 162 -21.88 -5.81 -3.71
C GLY A 162 -21.94 -4.35 -3.30
N ALA A 163 -22.69 -3.57 -4.08
CA ALA A 163 -22.89 -2.14 -3.80
C ALA A 163 -23.47 -1.88 -2.40
N LEU A 164 -24.36 -2.75 -1.92
CA LEU A 164 -25.01 -2.59 -0.61
C LEU A 164 -23.99 -2.57 0.54
N ALA A 165 -23.12 -3.59 0.59
CA ALA A 165 -22.07 -3.70 1.62
C ALA A 165 -21.10 -2.51 1.59
N TYR A 166 -20.83 -1.93 0.41
CA TYR A 166 -19.96 -0.76 0.30
C TYR A 166 -20.63 0.55 0.76
N PHE A 167 -21.93 0.70 0.57
CA PHE A 167 -22.67 1.85 1.12
C PHE A 167 -22.89 1.75 2.63
N GLU A 168 -23.00 0.55 3.18
CA GLU A 168 -23.05 0.35 4.64
C GLU A 168 -21.73 0.76 5.31
N ASN A 169 -20.60 0.44 4.67
CA ASN A 169 -19.27 0.81 5.15
C ASN A 169 -18.87 2.27 4.85
N SER A 170 -19.65 3.01 4.05
CA SER A 170 -19.35 4.40 3.71
C SER A 170 -19.90 5.43 4.69
N TRP A 171 -20.46 4.99 5.82
CA TRP A 171 -20.91 5.90 6.87
C TRP A 171 -19.73 6.69 7.44
N ASP A 172 -19.87 8.01 7.46
CA ASP A 172 -18.86 8.93 7.99
C ASP A 172 -19.55 9.89 8.96
N ALA A 173 -18.98 10.05 10.15
CA ALA A 173 -19.53 10.93 11.20
C ALA A 173 -19.14 12.39 11.00
N GLU A 174 -18.08 12.66 10.20
CA GLU A 174 -17.64 14.02 9.92
C GLU A 174 -18.41 14.65 8.74
N GLU A 175 -18.86 13.81 7.80
CA GLU A 175 -19.53 14.23 6.57
C GLU A 175 -20.99 13.75 6.52
N ASP A 176 -21.89 14.49 7.17
CA ASP A 176 -23.33 14.18 7.25
C ASP A 176 -23.98 13.90 5.87
N TRP A 177 -23.50 14.58 4.82
CA TRP A 177 -24.00 14.42 3.46
C TRP A 177 -23.68 13.03 2.87
N LEU A 178 -22.55 12.40 3.24
CA LEU A 178 -22.21 11.04 2.82
C LEU A 178 -23.16 10.03 3.44
N GLY A 179 -23.51 10.19 4.71
CA GLY A 179 -24.48 9.34 5.40
C GLY A 179 -25.85 9.40 4.71
N ALA A 180 -26.35 10.60 4.43
CA ALA A 180 -27.62 10.81 3.73
C ALA A 180 -27.63 10.19 2.31
N MET A 181 -26.54 10.37 1.55
CA MET A 181 -26.38 9.78 0.22
C MET A 181 -26.35 8.25 0.25
N SER A 182 -25.58 7.68 1.18
CA SER A 182 -25.43 6.23 1.33
C SER A 182 -26.76 5.58 1.70
N TYR A 183 -27.50 6.18 2.64
CA TYR A 183 -28.84 5.73 3.00
C TYR A 183 -29.83 5.80 1.84
N ALA A 184 -29.82 6.89 1.07
CA ALA A 184 -30.66 7.03 -0.12
C ALA A 184 -30.32 5.99 -1.20
N ALA A 185 -29.03 5.69 -1.40
CA ALA A 185 -28.57 4.66 -2.33
C ALA A 185 -29.05 3.27 -1.89
N ILE A 186 -28.85 2.91 -0.63
CA ILE A 186 -29.30 1.64 -0.04
C ILE A 186 -30.81 1.47 -0.21
N THR A 187 -31.60 2.49 0.15
CA THR A 187 -33.07 2.45 0.02
C THR A 187 -33.52 2.24 -1.42
N LYS A 188 -32.84 2.86 -2.39
CA LYS A 188 -33.14 2.65 -3.82
C LYS A 188 -32.80 1.25 -4.28
N ILE A 189 -31.70 0.67 -3.79
CA ILE A 189 -31.30 -0.70 -4.11
C ILE A 189 -32.33 -1.69 -3.56
N TYR A 190 -32.72 -1.57 -2.30
CA TYR A 190 -33.76 -2.44 -1.69
C TYR A 190 -35.08 -2.36 -2.46
N ARG A 191 -35.56 -1.15 -2.78
CA ARG A 191 -36.77 -0.97 -3.61
C ARG A 191 -36.66 -1.62 -4.98
N HIS A 192 -35.47 -1.60 -5.60
CA HIS A 192 -35.25 -2.24 -6.89
C HIS A 192 -35.27 -3.77 -6.79
N LEU A 193 -34.77 -4.31 -5.66
CA LEU A 193 -34.78 -5.74 -5.35
C LEU A 193 -36.14 -6.25 -4.87
N GLY A 194 -37.09 -5.35 -4.56
CA GLY A 194 -38.41 -5.70 -4.03
C GLY A 194 -38.39 -6.10 -2.55
N GLN A 195 -37.38 -5.65 -1.82
CA GLN A 195 -37.18 -5.85 -0.38
C GLN A 195 -37.52 -4.57 0.41
#